data_AF-A0AA38MPT6-F1
#
_entry.id   AF-A0AA38MPT6-F1
#
_cell.length_a   1.000
_cell.length_b   1.000
_cell.length_c   1.000
_cell.angle_alpha   90.00
_cell.angle_beta   90.00
_cell.angle_gamma   90.00
#
_symmetry.space_group_name_H-M   'P 1'
#
loop_
_entity.id
_entity.type
_entity.pdbx_description
1 polymer ?
#
loop_
_entity_poly.entity_id
_entity_poly.type
_entity_poly.pdbx_seq_one_letter_code
_entity_poly.pdbx_strand_id
1 'polypeptide(L)'
;MGKPELKSPRHKNPLVKSRPLVKSRAACVRSSANVKVVVRVRPPNPKEQGDNSRDVVKVVDEQVLIFDPKFNPQSFFYHGVEQKGRDFLRKANKDLQFMFDKVFGFESTNEQIFEDTTKSLIKCLMDGYNCSVFAYGATGAGKTHTMIGQTENPGITYLTMAELFKTKETLQDERNFELGISYIEVYNELVQDLLNPGAPLQLRDDGRYGVMVSGIKIHKIENPNDLFTLLAKGNSNRTQHPTDANAESSRSHAVFQVYIQMEMKATREVRAAKLSMIDLAGSERGSVTGYGGARFAEGANINKSLLALGNCINSLADGQKYIPYRDSKLTRLLKDSLGGNCQTVMVANVSPSSLSYDDTYNTLKYATRAKKIKSDVKKNVVNVELHVGEYVKIVEELKKELEKVRNQLKEKVSEKKVDPKLSAQLTKMIEDRRKLLDKMHNVEGSEKIVILRR
;
A
#
# COMPACT_ATOMS: atom_id res chain seq x y z
N MET A 1 -55.97 -5.70 -74.22
CA MET A 1 -56.10 -5.87 -72.75
C MET A 1 -54.68 -5.91 -72.20
N GLY A 2 -54.15 -5.09 -71.30
CA GLY A 2 -54.58 -3.93 -70.54
C GLY A 2 -53.31 -3.17 -70.07
N LYS A 3 -53.48 -1.90 -69.74
CA LYS A 3 -52.44 -0.86 -69.47
C LYS A 3 -51.35 -1.25 -68.45
N PRO A 4 -50.15 -0.63 -68.52
CA PRO A 4 -49.18 -0.65 -67.42
C PRO A 4 -49.56 0.41 -66.36
N GLU A 5 -49.55 0.01 -65.08
CA GLU A 5 -49.79 0.89 -63.93
C GLU A 5 -48.51 1.64 -63.51
N LEU A 6 -48.61 2.97 -63.38
CA LEU A 6 -47.64 3.83 -62.73
C LEU A 6 -47.60 3.55 -61.22
N LYS A 7 -46.39 3.40 -60.64
CA LYS A 7 -46.14 3.66 -59.21
C LYS A 7 -45.00 4.68 -59.07
N SER A 8 -45.26 5.66 -58.21
CA SER A 8 -44.48 6.89 -57.96
C SER A 8 -43.08 6.65 -57.36
N PRO A 9 -42.12 7.56 -57.56
CA PRO A 9 -40.83 7.50 -56.87
C PRO A 9 -40.98 8.07 -55.46
N ARG A 10 -40.75 7.22 -54.44
CA ARG A 10 -40.58 7.66 -53.05
C ARG A 10 -39.21 8.32 -52.90
N HIS A 11 -39.18 9.60 -52.53
CA HIS A 11 -38.02 10.28 -51.98
C HIS A 11 -37.44 9.48 -50.79
N LYS A 12 -36.19 9.01 -50.92
CA LYS A 12 -35.39 8.56 -49.78
C LYS A 12 -34.46 9.69 -49.38
N ASN A 13 -34.77 10.36 -48.27
CA ASN A 13 -33.81 11.18 -47.54
C ASN A 13 -32.61 10.31 -47.12
N PRO A 14 -31.35 10.70 -47.36
CA PRO A 14 -30.23 10.04 -46.76
C PRO A 14 -30.18 10.44 -45.28
N LEU A 15 -30.53 9.51 -44.41
CA LEU A 15 -30.20 9.56 -42.99
C LEU A 15 -28.67 9.63 -42.87
N VAL A 16 -28.17 10.81 -42.53
CA VAL A 16 -26.79 11.04 -42.09
C VAL A 16 -26.58 10.18 -40.86
N LYS A 17 -25.90 9.03 -41.02
CA LYS A 17 -25.42 8.23 -39.90
C LYS A 17 -24.34 9.05 -39.20
N SER A 18 -24.70 9.65 -38.06
CA SER A 18 -23.74 10.24 -37.13
C SER A 18 -22.75 9.15 -36.71
N ARG A 19 -21.48 9.34 -37.08
CA ARG A 19 -20.38 8.54 -36.55
C ARG A 19 -20.35 8.72 -35.03
N PRO A 20 -20.23 7.64 -34.23
CA PRO A 20 -20.00 7.80 -32.81
C PRO A 20 -18.67 8.53 -32.60
N LEU A 21 -18.70 9.59 -31.80
CA LEU A 21 -17.50 10.26 -31.28
C LEU A 21 -16.61 9.19 -30.64
N VAL A 22 -15.43 8.99 -31.23
CA VAL A 22 -14.37 8.14 -30.68
C VAL A 22 -14.00 8.72 -29.31
N LYS A 23 -14.41 8.03 -28.25
CA LYS A 23 -13.90 8.28 -26.90
C LYS A 23 -12.39 8.04 -26.95
N SER A 24 -11.58 9.10 -26.96
CA SER A 24 -10.14 8.98 -26.77
C SER A 24 -9.89 8.51 -25.34
N ARG A 25 -9.87 7.20 -25.14
CA ARG A 25 -9.25 6.61 -23.95
C ARG A 25 -7.78 6.99 -24.03
N ALA A 26 -7.34 7.92 -23.19
CA ALA A 26 -5.92 8.05 -22.89
C ALA A 26 -5.43 6.64 -22.52
N ALA A 27 -4.51 6.10 -23.31
CA ALA A 27 -3.94 4.78 -23.06
C ALA A 27 -3.14 4.89 -21.76
N CYS A 28 -3.74 4.47 -20.65
CA CYS A 28 -3.03 4.28 -19.39
C CYS A 28 -1.91 3.27 -19.66
N VAL A 29 -0.66 3.72 -19.60
CA VAL A 29 0.52 2.88 -19.75
C VAL A 29 0.50 1.87 -18.61
N ARG A 30 0.21 0.61 -18.93
CA ARG A 30 0.23 -0.51 -17.98
C ARG A 30 1.60 -1.14 -18.03
N SER A 31 2.32 -1.19 -16.92
CA SER A 31 3.54 -1.99 -16.82
C SER A 31 3.26 -3.25 -16.01
N SER A 32 3.55 -4.42 -16.57
CA SER A 32 3.60 -5.64 -15.79
C SER A 32 4.84 -5.62 -14.90
N ALA A 33 4.65 -5.56 -13.59
CA ALA A 33 5.72 -5.68 -12.61
C ALA A 33 5.51 -6.95 -11.79
N ASN A 34 6.56 -7.73 -11.56
CA ASN A 34 6.47 -8.84 -10.62
C ASN A 34 6.69 -8.33 -9.19
N VAL A 35 6.18 -9.06 -8.20
CA VAL A 35 6.51 -8.81 -6.80
C VAL A 35 8.01 -9.03 -6.61
N LYS A 36 8.70 -8.00 -6.09
CA LYS A 36 10.12 -8.10 -5.73
C LYS A 36 10.22 -8.81 -4.39
N VAL A 37 11.02 -9.87 -4.30
CA VAL A 37 11.18 -10.69 -3.10
C VAL A 37 12.63 -10.65 -2.66
N VAL A 38 12.84 -10.17 -1.44
CA VAL A 38 14.14 -10.20 -0.77
C VAL A 38 14.08 -11.09 0.46
N VAL A 39 15.19 -11.74 0.79
CA VAL A 39 15.32 -12.55 2.01
C VAL A 39 16.25 -11.85 2.99
N ARG A 40 15.89 -11.81 4.27
CA ARG A 40 16.76 -11.35 5.35
C ARG A 40 16.95 -12.46 6.36
N VAL A 41 18.19 -12.90 6.53
CA VAL A 41 18.61 -13.80 7.59
C VAL A 41 18.99 -12.97 8.81
N ARG A 42 18.38 -13.23 9.97
CA ARG A 42 18.77 -12.54 11.21
C ARG A 42 20.01 -13.17 11.86
N PRO A 43 20.75 -12.46 12.72
CA PRO A 43 21.79 -13.10 13.53
C PRO A 43 21.21 -14.15 14.49
N PRO A 44 22.02 -15.16 14.89
CA PRO A 44 21.64 -16.12 15.93
C PRO A 44 21.37 -15.44 17.27
N ASN A 45 20.34 -15.88 17.97
CA ASN A 45 19.96 -15.33 19.26
C ASN A 45 20.79 -15.98 20.39
N PRO A 46 20.92 -15.37 21.59
CA PRO A 46 21.67 -15.97 22.71
C PRO A 46 21.19 -17.38 23.10
N LYS A 47 19.88 -17.65 22.99
CA LYS A 47 19.31 -18.99 23.20
C LYS A 47 19.81 -20.00 22.17
N GLU A 48 19.86 -19.61 20.90
CA GLU A 48 20.29 -20.47 19.80
C GLU A 48 21.80 -20.75 19.83
N GLN A 49 22.57 -19.78 20.36
CA GLN A 49 23.99 -19.94 20.65
C GLN A 49 24.22 -20.87 21.85
N GLY A 50 23.40 -20.76 22.90
CA GLY A 50 23.47 -21.62 24.09
C GLY A 50 23.07 -23.07 23.81
N ASP A 51 22.09 -23.30 22.93
CA ASP A 51 21.59 -24.64 22.59
C ASP A 51 22.43 -25.39 21.54
N ASN A 52 23.60 -24.87 21.15
CA ASN A 52 24.45 -25.42 20.07
C ASN A 52 23.64 -25.73 18.78
N SER A 53 22.69 -24.85 18.45
CA SER A 53 21.84 -25.07 17.29
C SER A 53 22.65 -24.97 16.00
N ARG A 54 22.43 -25.90 15.07
CA ARG A 54 23.16 -25.89 13.79
C ARG A 54 22.61 -24.79 12.88
N ASP A 55 23.48 -24.16 12.11
CA ASP A 55 23.06 -23.26 11.04
C ASP A 55 22.48 -24.06 9.86
N VAL A 56 21.24 -23.73 9.49
CA VAL A 56 20.49 -24.37 8.40
C VAL A 56 20.34 -23.46 7.19
N VAL A 57 20.96 -22.29 7.23
CA VAL A 57 20.93 -21.29 6.17
C VAL A 57 22.35 -20.86 5.87
N LYS A 58 22.76 -20.96 4.59
CA LYS A 58 24.02 -20.43 4.08
C LYS A 58 23.73 -19.45 2.95
N VAL A 59 24.07 -18.18 3.15
CA VAL A 59 24.05 -17.19 2.07
C VAL A 59 25.27 -17.44 1.17
N VAL A 60 25.05 -17.66 -0.11
CA VAL A 60 26.11 -17.94 -1.09
C VAL A 60 26.59 -16.66 -1.73
N ASP A 61 25.64 -15.84 -2.19
CA ASP A 61 25.87 -14.54 -2.81
C ASP A 61 24.65 -13.63 -2.60
N GLU A 62 24.62 -12.49 -3.29
CA GLU A 62 23.56 -11.49 -3.16
C GLU A 62 22.17 -11.97 -3.58
N GLN A 63 22.02 -13.09 -4.30
CA GLN A 63 20.74 -13.59 -4.80
C GLN A 63 20.45 -15.04 -4.38
N VAL A 64 21.49 -15.79 -4.01
CA VAL A 64 21.43 -17.23 -3.77
C VAL A 64 21.65 -17.56 -2.29
N LEU A 65 20.76 -18.43 -1.82
CA LEU A 65 20.74 -18.98 -0.47
C LEU A 65 20.64 -20.50 -0.56
N ILE A 66 21.43 -21.22 0.23
CA ILE A 66 21.29 -22.67 0.42
C ILE A 66 20.62 -22.93 1.76
N PHE A 67 19.52 -23.66 1.73
CA PHE A 67 18.83 -24.19 2.89
C PHE A 67 19.27 -25.64 3.15
N ASP A 68 19.59 -25.92 4.41
CA ASP A 68 20.09 -27.20 4.90
C ASP A 68 21.34 -27.67 4.12
N PRO A 69 22.41 -26.85 4.08
CA PRO A 69 23.62 -27.18 3.32
C PRO A 69 24.23 -28.48 3.83
N LYS A 70 24.95 -29.17 2.95
CA LYS A 70 25.71 -30.35 3.36
C LYS A 70 26.71 -29.96 4.44
N PHE A 71 26.49 -30.48 5.64
CA PHE A 71 27.48 -30.45 6.70
C PHE A 71 28.63 -31.35 6.27
N ASN A 72 29.79 -30.77 5.95
CA ASN A 72 31.05 -31.50 6.05
C ASN A 72 31.41 -31.44 7.53
N PRO A 73 31.15 -32.48 8.35
CA PRO A 73 31.81 -32.53 9.63
C PRO A 73 33.31 -32.44 9.33
N GLN A 74 34.05 -31.64 10.10
CA GLN A 74 35.49 -31.86 10.21
C GLN A 74 35.63 -33.36 10.48
N SER A 75 36.25 -34.08 9.53
CA SER A 75 36.41 -35.53 9.62
C SER A 75 36.98 -35.84 10.99
N PHE A 76 36.20 -36.52 11.84
CA PHE A 76 36.67 -36.93 13.15
C PHE A 76 37.62 -38.10 12.92
N PHE A 77 38.92 -37.89 13.12
CA PHE A 77 39.91 -38.95 13.00
C PHE A 77 40.18 -39.52 14.39
N TYR A 78 40.00 -40.84 14.55
CA TYR A 78 40.44 -41.58 15.73
C TYR A 78 41.48 -42.60 15.28
N HIS A 79 42.69 -42.53 15.86
CA HIS A 79 43.87 -43.30 15.43
C HIS A 79 44.17 -43.22 13.92
N GLY A 80 44.06 -42.03 13.33
CA GLY A 80 44.41 -41.81 11.90
C GLY A 80 43.39 -42.35 10.90
N VAL A 81 42.25 -42.87 11.35
CA VAL A 81 41.16 -43.35 10.49
C VAL A 81 39.96 -42.41 10.62
N GLU A 82 39.40 -41.98 9.48
CA GLU A 82 38.18 -41.17 9.43
C GLU A 82 37.01 -41.98 10.01
N GLN A 83 36.53 -41.54 11.18
CA GLN A 83 35.37 -42.10 11.82
C GLN A 83 34.13 -41.50 11.18
N LYS A 84 33.50 -42.27 10.29
CA LYS A 84 32.19 -41.93 9.73
C LYS A 84 31.11 -42.21 10.77
N GLY A 85 30.94 -41.31 11.73
CA GLY A 85 29.80 -41.30 12.63
C GLY A 85 28.52 -41.07 11.84
N ARG A 86 27.91 -42.15 11.32
CA ARG A 86 26.58 -42.10 10.72
C ARG A 86 25.57 -42.12 11.86
N ASP A 87 25.14 -40.93 12.23
CA ASP A 87 23.98 -40.78 13.10
C ASP A 87 22.72 -41.16 12.30
N PHE A 88 22.27 -42.42 12.44
CA PHE A 88 21.15 -42.98 11.67
C PHE A 88 19.80 -42.31 11.96
N LEU A 89 19.72 -41.50 13.04
CA LEU A 89 18.55 -40.69 13.37
C LEU A 89 18.56 -39.33 12.65
N ARG A 90 19.68 -38.94 12.03
CA ARG A 90 19.85 -37.64 11.39
C ARG A 90 19.24 -37.65 9.99
N LYS A 91 18.22 -36.82 9.78
CA LYS A 91 17.60 -36.59 8.47
C LYS A 91 18.65 -36.12 7.47
N ALA A 92 18.67 -36.71 6.27
CA ALA A 92 19.59 -36.30 5.21
C ALA A 92 19.42 -34.81 4.88
N ASN A 93 20.55 -34.09 4.77
CA ASN A 93 20.55 -32.67 4.42
C ASN A 93 19.89 -32.47 3.06
N LYS A 94 18.97 -31.51 2.95
CA LYS A 94 18.25 -31.28 1.69
C LYS A 94 19.08 -30.54 0.63
N ASP A 95 20.09 -29.76 1.03
CA ASP A 95 20.99 -29.01 0.14
C ASP A 95 20.22 -28.20 -0.93
N LEU A 96 19.17 -27.48 -0.49
CA LEU A 96 18.24 -26.83 -1.39
C LEU A 96 18.66 -25.40 -1.69
N GLN A 97 18.93 -25.12 -2.96
CA GLN A 97 19.22 -23.79 -3.44
C GLN A 97 17.92 -23.01 -3.70
N PHE A 98 17.85 -21.80 -3.14
CA PHE A 98 16.81 -20.81 -3.40
C PHE A 98 17.44 -19.56 -4.03
N MET A 99 16.70 -18.93 -4.94
CA MET A 99 17.15 -17.73 -5.66
C MET A 99 16.09 -16.62 -5.56
N PHE A 100 16.50 -15.46 -5.09
CA PHE A 100 15.66 -14.30 -4.84
C PHE A 100 16.22 -13.05 -5.53
N ASP A 101 15.54 -11.91 -5.41
CA ASP A 101 16.03 -10.67 -6.02
C ASP A 101 17.19 -10.06 -5.23
N LYS A 102 17.19 -10.26 -3.91
CA LYS A 102 18.32 -9.99 -3.02
C LYS A 102 18.25 -10.90 -1.78
N VAL A 103 19.40 -11.31 -1.25
CA VAL A 103 19.55 -12.07 0.00
C VAL A 103 20.50 -11.29 0.90
N PHE A 104 20.02 -10.95 2.10
CA PHE A 104 20.76 -10.26 3.14
C PHE A 104 21.18 -11.26 4.22
N GLY A 105 22.48 -11.31 4.50
CA GLY A 105 23.04 -12.06 5.61
C GLY A 105 22.80 -11.38 6.96
N PHE A 106 23.25 -12.02 8.04
CA PHE A 106 23.07 -11.49 9.39
C PHE A 106 23.85 -10.20 9.66
N GLU A 107 24.88 -9.90 8.87
CA GLU A 107 25.67 -8.66 8.96
C GLU A 107 24.95 -7.45 8.35
N SER A 108 23.86 -7.67 7.60
CA SER A 108 23.18 -6.61 6.88
C SER A 108 22.34 -5.71 7.78
N THR A 109 22.53 -4.39 7.64
CA THR A 109 21.82 -3.38 8.43
C THR A 109 20.44 -3.03 7.85
N ASN A 110 19.61 -2.32 8.62
CA ASN A 110 18.31 -1.85 8.13
C ASN A 110 18.47 -0.83 6.99
N GLU A 111 19.52 -0.03 7.02
CA GLU A 111 19.87 0.96 5.98
C GLU A 111 20.19 0.28 4.64
N GLN A 112 20.97 -0.79 4.65
CA GLN A 112 21.28 -1.57 3.45
C GLN A 112 20.00 -2.16 2.84
N ILE A 113 19.10 -2.69 3.68
CA ILE A 113 17.81 -3.22 3.23
C ILE A 113 16.97 -2.09 2.63
N PHE A 114 16.90 -0.93 3.28
CA PHE A 114 16.18 0.25 2.77
C PHE A 114 16.69 0.69 1.39
N GLU A 115 18.01 0.80 1.23
CA GLU A 115 18.67 1.24 -0.02
C GLU A 115 18.33 0.32 -1.20
N ASP A 116 18.42 -1.00 -0.99
CA ASP A 116 18.18 -2.00 -2.02
C ASP A 116 16.69 -2.33 -2.23
N THR A 117 15.79 -1.86 -1.36
CA THR A 117 14.35 -2.14 -1.45
C THR A 117 13.51 -0.88 -1.57
N THR A 118 13.15 -0.25 -0.46
CA THR A 118 12.09 0.75 -0.38
C THR A 118 12.50 2.10 -0.94
N LYS A 119 13.79 2.43 -1.00
CA LYS A 119 14.28 3.67 -1.63
C LYS A 119 13.83 3.78 -3.09
N SER A 120 13.87 2.67 -3.83
CA SER A 120 13.39 2.63 -5.22
C SER A 120 11.89 2.89 -5.34
N LEU A 121 11.10 2.48 -4.34
CA LEU A 121 9.64 2.69 -4.30
C LEU A 121 9.27 4.16 -4.12
N ILE A 122 10.13 4.97 -3.49
CA ILE A 122 9.85 6.40 -3.28
C ILE A 122 9.74 7.13 -4.62
N LYS A 123 10.58 6.80 -5.60
CA LYS A 123 10.47 7.35 -6.95
C LYS A 123 9.12 7.00 -7.60
N CYS A 124 8.72 5.73 -7.47
CA CYS A 124 7.44 5.25 -7.98
C CYS A 124 6.24 5.92 -7.28
N LEU A 125 6.32 6.14 -5.96
CA LEU A 125 5.32 6.88 -5.19
C LEU A 125 5.20 8.32 -5.69
N MET A 126 6.33 9.01 -5.90
CA MET A 126 6.36 10.38 -6.43
C MET A 126 5.81 10.45 -7.86
N ASP A 127 5.88 9.37 -8.62
CA ASP A 127 5.22 9.29 -9.92
C ASP A 127 3.73 9.00 -9.84
N GLY A 128 3.17 8.66 -8.68
CA GLY A 128 1.73 8.38 -8.52
C GLY A 128 1.38 6.89 -8.63
N TYR A 129 2.35 6.00 -8.41
CA TYR A 129 2.11 4.56 -8.31
C TYR A 129 1.88 4.16 -6.86
N ASN A 130 0.97 3.22 -6.61
CA ASN A 130 0.83 2.62 -5.28
C ASN A 130 2.03 1.71 -5.02
N CYS A 131 2.54 1.74 -3.79
CA CYS A 131 3.62 0.88 -3.36
C CYS A 131 3.27 0.16 -2.06
N SER A 132 3.77 -1.06 -1.90
CA SER A 132 3.53 -1.86 -0.70
C SER A 132 4.77 -2.64 -0.32
N VAL A 133 5.03 -2.73 0.96
CA VAL A 133 6.13 -3.49 1.55
C VAL A 133 5.55 -4.31 2.67
N PHE A 134 5.74 -5.62 2.64
CA PHE A 134 5.34 -6.47 3.75
C PHE A 134 6.45 -7.40 4.20
N ALA A 135 6.63 -7.50 5.51
CA ALA A 135 7.53 -8.46 6.14
C ALA A 135 6.77 -9.76 6.46
N TYR A 136 7.38 -10.91 6.15
CA TYR A 136 6.79 -12.22 6.35
C TYR A 136 7.82 -13.21 6.90
N GLY A 137 7.42 -14.07 7.83
CA GLY A 137 8.29 -15.03 8.49
C GLY A 137 7.74 -15.47 9.84
N ALA A 138 8.37 -16.46 10.47
CA ALA A 138 7.98 -16.92 11.79
C ALA A 138 8.22 -15.86 12.88
N THR A 139 7.59 -16.05 14.03
CA THR A 139 7.83 -15.28 15.24
C THR A 139 9.29 -15.35 15.63
N GLY A 140 9.85 -14.20 16.01
CA GLY A 140 11.27 -14.09 16.31
C GLY A 140 12.19 -14.09 15.07
N ALA A 141 11.70 -14.21 13.84
CA ALA A 141 12.55 -14.14 12.64
C ALA A 141 13.03 -12.71 12.29
N GLY A 142 12.54 -11.68 12.98
CA GLY A 142 12.99 -10.29 12.80
C GLY A 142 12.11 -9.41 11.90
N LYS A 143 10.83 -9.76 11.70
CA LYS A 143 9.86 -8.94 10.95
C LYS A 143 9.74 -7.51 11.49
N THR A 144 9.33 -7.38 12.75
CA THR A 144 9.17 -6.09 13.44
C THR A 144 10.48 -5.32 13.54
N HIS A 145 11.62 -5.99 13.77
CA HIS A 145 12.94 -5.37 13.71
C HIS A 145 13.25 -4.78 12.32
N THR A 146 12.81 -5.45 11.26
CA THR A 146 12.98 -4.94 9.90
C THR A 146 12.04 -3.78 9.60
N MET A 147 10.76 -3.92 9.95
CA MET A 147 9.73 -2.92 9.61
C MET A 147 9.83 -1.66 10.46
N ILE A 148 9.92 -1.80 11.79
CA ILE A 148 9.89 -0.71 12.77
C ILE A 148 11.30 -0.42 13.31
N GLY A 149 12.05 -1.48 13.64
CA GLY A 149 13.38 -1.38 14.23
C GLY A 149 13.39 -0.90 15.67
N GLN A 150 14.55 -0.43 16.10
CA GLN A 150 14.82 0.15 17.43
C GLN A 150 15.24 1.62 17.27
N THR A 151 15.34 2.36 18.37
CA THR A 151 15.74 3.77 18.34
C THR A 151 17.14 3.95 17.74
N GLU A 152 18.06 3.05 18.08
CA GLU A 152 19.46 3.06 17.64
C GLU A 152 19.63 2.47 16.22
N ASN A 153 18.72 1.58 15.81
CA ASN A 153 18.72 0.93 14.50
C ASN A 153 17.32 1.01 13.89
N PRO A 154 16.95 2.15 13.29
CA PRO A 154 15.60 2.39 12.78
C PRO A 154 15.23 1.40 11.69
N GLY A 155 13.98 0.96 11.68
CA GLY A 155 13.48 0.04 10.65
C GLY A 155 13.23 0.73 9.32
N ILE A 156 12.97 -0.07 8.29
CA ILE A 156 12.75 0.44 6.93
C ILE A 156 11.54 1.38 6.84
N THR A 157 10.54 1.27 7.73
CA THR A 157 9.42 2.24 7.77
C THR A 157 9.94 3.63 8.10
N TYR A 158 10.74 3.76 9.15
CA TYR A 158 11.31 5.06 9.55
C TYR A 158 12.16 5.66 8.43
N LEU A 159 13.10 4.86 7.89
CA LEU A 159 14.01 5.28 6.82
C LEU A 159 13.24 5.71 5.55
N THR A 160 12.19 4.95 5.19
CA THR A 160 11.33 5.28 4.04
C THR A 160 10.59 6.60 4.23
N MET A 161 10.12 6.89 5.45
CA MET A 161 9.44 8.15 5.73
C MET A 161 10.40 9.34 5.73
N ALA A 162 11.60 9.17 6.29
CA ALA A 162 12.62 10.22 6.24
C ALA A 162 12.97 10.60 4.79
N GLU A 163 13.23 9.61 3.93
CA GLU A 163 13.54 9.85 2.52
C GLU A 163 12.33 10.36 1.72
N LEU A 164 11.10 9.95 2.08
CA LEU A 164 9.87 10.47 1.49
C LEU A 164 9.76 11.99 1.70
N PHE A 165 9.98 12.45 2.94
CA PHE A 165 9.93 13.88 3.26
C PHE A 165 11.05 14.67 2.60
N LYS A 166 12.28 14.13 2.59
CA LYS A 166 13.41 14.73 1.86
C LYS A 166 13.11 14.89 0.36
N THR A 167 12.50 13.87 -0.24
CA THR A 167 12.12 13.91 -1.67
C THR A 167 10.97 14.91 -1.91
N LYS A 168 10.00 14.99 -0.99
CA LYS A 168 8.93 16.00 -1.00
C LYS A 168 9.53 17.42 -0.99
N GLU A 169 10.47 17.71 -0.09
CA GLU A 169 11.15 19.01 -0.01
C GLU A 169 11.89 19.34 -1.30
N THR A 170 12.57 18.36 -1.89
CA THR A 170 13.28 18.54 -3.17
C THR A 170 12.33 18.89 -4.33
N LEU A 171 11.10 18.35 -4.31
CA LEU A 171 10.10 18.54 -5.37
C LEU A 171 9.07 19.63 -5.06
N GLN A 172 9.22 20.36 -3.94
CA GLN A 172 8.23 21.33 -3.46
C GLN A 172 8.01 22.50 -4.43
N ASP A 173 9.02 22.82 -5.24
CA ASP A 173 8.94 23.91 -6.22
C ASP A 173 8.09 23.52 -7.43
N GLU A 174 8.06 22.24 -7.80
CA GLU A 174 7.32 21.72 -8.95
C GLU A 174 5.92 21.22 -8.59
N ARG A 175 5.71 20.78 -7.34
CA ARG A 175 4.51 20.03 -6.92
C ARG A 175 4.03 20.49 -5.55
N ASN A 176 2.71 20.56 -5.38
CA ASN A 176 2.10 20.71 -4.06
C ASN A 176 1.77 19.32 -3.51
N PHE A 177 2.05 19.10 -2.23
CA PHE A 177 1.87 17.81 -1.58
C PHE A 177 0.86 17.90 -0.44
N GLU A 178 -0.11 16.99 -0.42
CA GLU A 178 -0.94 16.71 0.73
C GLU A 178 -0.68 15.28 1.19
N LEU A 179 -0.32 15.13 2.46
CA LEU A 179 0.01 13.84 3.06
C LEU A 179 -1.02 13.50 4.15
N GLY A 180 -1.44 12.24 4.17
CA GLY A 180 -2.30 11.69 5.20
C GLY A 180 -1.83 10.31 5.62
N ILE A 181 -2.08 9.92 6.87
CA ILE A 181 -1.74 8.60 7.38
C ILE A 181 -2.92 7.90 8.03
N SER A 182 -2.91 6.58 7.95
CA SER A 182 -3.75 5.71 8.78
C SER A 182 -2.93 4.55 9.30
N TYR A 183 -3.22 4.08 10.51
CA TYR A 183 -2.55 2.92 11.07
C TYR A 183 -3.59 1.92 11.55
N ILE A 184 -3.58 0.72 10.95
CA ILE A 184 -4.60 -0.28 11.14
C ILE A 184 -3.98 -1.53 11.74
N GLU A 185 -4.69 -2.12 12.70
CA GLU A 185 -4.40 -3.45 13.21
C GLU A 185 -5.47 -4.43 12.72
N VAL A 186 -5.03 -5.62 12.31
CA VAL A 186 -5.89 -6.78 12.09
C VAL A 186 -5.52 -7.83 13.13
N TYR A 187 -6.38 -7.97 14.13
CA TYR A 187 -6.25 -8.93 15.22
C TYR A 187 -7.53 -9.73 15.36
N ASN A 188 -7.42 -11.06 15.41
CA ASN A 188 -8.57 -11.95 15.55
C ASN A 188 -9.70 -11.71 14.51
N GLU A 189 -9.34 -11.44 13.24
CA GLU A 189 -10.26 -11.06 12.14
C GLU A 189 -11.08 -9.78 12.38
N LEU A 190 -10.73 -8.99 13.40
CA LEU A 190 -11.24 -7.64 13.64
C LEU A 190 -10.23 -6.61 13.11
N VAL A 191 -10.75 -5.52 12.55
CA VAL A 191 -9.95 -4.41 12.03
C VAL A 191 -10.10 -3.24 13.00
N GLN A 192 -9.00 -2.70 13.52
CA GLN A 192 -9.00 -1.58 14.48
C GLN A 192 -8.11 -0.42 14.00
N ASP A 193 -8.49 0.81 14.35
CA ASP A 193 -7.66 2.00 14.14
C ASP A 193 -6.71 2.18 15.33
N LEU A 194 -5.40 2.07 15.09
CA LEU A 194 -4.37 2.22 16.10
C LEU A 194 -4.14 3.68 16.50
N LEU A 195 -4.54 4.66 15.69
CA LEU A 195 -4.39 6.09 16.01
C LEU A 195 -5.60 6.65 16.76
N ASN A 196 -6.78 6.05 16.53
CA ASN A 196 -8.02 6.32 17.26
C ASN A 196 -8.70 5.01 17.68
N PRO A 197 -8.24 4.39 18.78
CA PRO A 197 -8.85 3.17 19.30
C PRO A 197 -10.35 3.34 19.51
N GLY A 198 -11.13 2.34 19.10
CA GLY A 198 -12.59 2.39 19.11
C GLY A 198 -13.21 1.07 18.67
N ALA A 199 -14.45 1.14 18.17
CA ALA A 199 -15.15 -0.04 17.68
C ALA A 199 -14.47 -0.65 16.43
N PRO A 200 -14.56 -1.98 16.24
CA PRO A 200 -14.04 -2.64 15.05
C PRO A 200 -14.61 -2.05 13.75
N LEU A 201 -13.72 -1.81 12.79
CA LEU A 201 -14.03 -1.21 11.50
C LEU A 201 -14.43 -2.27 10.46
N GLN A 202 -15.21 -1.85 9.46
CA GLN A 202 -15.68 -2.73 8.40
C GLN A 202 -15.01 -2.43 7.06
N LEU A 203 -14.63 -3.48 6.33
CA LEU A 203 -14.07 -3.36 4.98
C LEU A 203 -15.18 -3.25 3.92
N ARG A 204 -15.07 -2.27 3.04
CA ARG A 204 -15.93 -2.03 1.87
C ARG A 204 -15.10 -2.06 0.59
N ASP A 205 -15.71 -2.39 -0.55
CA ASP A 205 -15.07 -2.32 -1.87
C ASP A 205 -15.55 -1.03 -2.52
N ASP A 206 -14.65 -0.06 -2.67
CA ASP A 206 -14.90 1.14 -3.46
C ASP A 206 -14.50 0.85 -4.91
N GLY A 207 -15.47 0.86 -5.82
CA GLY A 207 -15.26 0.43 -7.20
C GLY A 207 -14.22 1.24 -7.98
N ARG A 208 -13.71 2.35 -7.42
CA ARG A 208 -12.64 3.18 -8.01
C ARG A 208 -11.31 3.03 -7.27
N TYR A 209 -11.32 3.02 -5.94
CA TYR A 209 -10.10 3.06 -5.12
C TYR A 209 -9.74 1.72 -4.45
N GLY A 210 -10.52 0.67 -4.70
CA GLY A 210 -10.27 -0.68 -4.19
C GLY A 210 -10.86 -0.89 -2.79
N VAL A 211 -10.22 -1.72 -1.98
CA VAL A 211 -10.75 -2.05 -0.64
C VAL A 211 -10.46 -0.92 0.35
N MET A 212 -11.53 -0.34 0.90
CA MET A 212 -11.50 0.77 1.85
C MET A 212 -11.99 0.34 3.23
N VAL A 213 -11.47 0.95 4.28
CA VAL A 213 -11.88 0.71 5.66
C VAL A 213 -12.88 1.78 6.09
N SER A 214 -14.15 1.41 6.25
CA SER A 214 -15.22 2.33 6.62
C SER A 214 -15.00 2.84 8.04
N GLY A 215 -14.97 4.17 8.20
CA GLY A 215 -14.81 4.82 9.50
C GLY A 215 -13.35 5.03 9.94
N ILE A 216 -12.37 4.64 9.12
CA ILE A 216 -10.97 4.96 9.39
C ILE A 216 -10.76 6.47 9.35
N LYS A 217 -10.01 7.01 10.32
CA LYS A 217 -9.62 8.43 10.32
C LYS A 217 -8.24 8.57 9.71
N ILE A 218 -8.15 9.42 8.70
CA ILE A 218 -6.87 9.80 8.08
C ILE A 218 -6.38 11.06 8.79
N HIS A 219 -5.19 10.99 9.37
CA HIS A 219 -4.53 12.12 10.01
C HIS A 219 -3.64 12.82 9.01
N LYS A 220 -3.86 14.12 8.81
CA LYS A 220 -2.97 14.93 7.98
C LYS A 220 -1.64 15.12 8.68
N ILE A 221 -0.56 15.12 7.91
CA ILE A 221 0.79 15.36 8.41
C ILE A 221 1.49 16.42 7.56
N GLU A 222 2.16 17.36 8.21
CA GLU A 222 2.89 18.42 7.53
C GLU A 222 4.40 18.25 7.69
N ASN A 223 4.83 17.77 8.86
CA ASN A 223 6.23 17.58 9.22
C ASN A 223 6.57 16.09 9.54
N PRO A 224 7.85 15.70 9.46
CA PRO A 224 8.28 14.33 9.78
C PRO A 224 8.03 13.93 11.25
N ASN A 225 8.13 14.87 12.19
CA ASN A 225 7.98 14.60 13.62
C ASN A 225 6.56 14.16 13.99
N ASP A 226 5.53 14.73 13.35
CA ASP A 226 4.14 14.32 13.50
C ASP A 226 3.97 12.84 13.11
N LEU A 227 4.59 12.45 11.98
CA LEU A 227 4.53 11.08 11.51
C LEU A 227 5.16 10.13 12.53
N PHE A 228 6.35 10.44 13.02
CA PHE A 228 7.05 9.57 13.98
C PHE A 228 6.32 9.48 15.31
N THR A 229 5.72 10.59 15.76
CA THR A 229 4.87 10.63 16.96
C THR A 229 3.64 9.74 16.80
N LEU A 230 2.96 9.81 15.66
CA LEU A 230 1.79 8.98 15.37
C LEU A 230 2.15 7.51 15.19
N LEU A 231 3.30 7.21 14.58
CA LEU A 231 3.82 5.85 14.46
C LEU A 231 4.13 5.25 15.84
N ALA A 232 4.81 6.01 16.71
CA ALA A 232 5.09 5.59 18.09
C ALA A 232 3.80 5.40 18.90
N LYS A 233 2.83 6.32 18.77
CA LYS A 233 1.51 6.22 19.40
C LYS A 233 0.78 4.94 18.98
N GLY A 234 0.72 4.66 17.68
CA GLY A 234 0.05 3.46 17.17
C GLY A 234 0.74 2.17 17.60
N ASN A 235 2.08 2.15 17.65
CA ASN A 235 2.84 1.00 18.17
C ASN A 235 2.60 0.77 19.67
N SER A 236 2.49 1.84 20.46
CA SER A 236 2.13 1.74 21.87
C SER A 236 0.74 1.13 22.05
N ASN A 237 -0.25 1.61 21.29
CA ASN A 237 -1.61 1.08 21.32
C ASN A 237 -1.67 -0.41 20.90
N ARG A 238 -0.90 -0.80 19.89
CA ARG A 238 -0.75 -2.21 19.46
C ARG A 238 -0.20 -3.10 20.58
N THR A 239 0.60 -2.56 21.51
CA THR A 239 1.28 -3.33 22.56
C THR A 239 0.45 -3.45 23.85
N GLN A 240 -0.66 -2.73 23.99
CA GLN A 240 -1.43 -2.64 25.24
C GLN A 240 -2.53 -3.70 25.41
N HIS A 241 -2.62 -4.71 24.54
CA HIS A 241 -3.65 -5.75 24.68
C HIS A 241 -3.42 -6.66 25.90
N PRO A 242 -4.50 -6.99 26.66
CA PRO A 242 -4.42 -7.77 27.88
C PRO A 242 -4.27 -9.27 27.56
N THR A 243 -3.11 -9.69 27.05
CA THR A 243 -2.81 -11.10 26.78
C THR A 243 -1.37 -11.44 27.16
N ASP A 244 -1.25 -12.34 28.16
CA ASP A 244 -0.01 -12.77 28.82
C ASP A 244 1.18 -13.16 27.90
N ALA A 245 2.36 -12.82 28.40
CA ALA A 245 3.67 -13.49 28.25
C ALA A 245 4.29 -13.66 26.85
N ASN A 246 3.60 -13.33 25.76
CA ASN A 246 4.18 -13.34 24.40
C ASN A 246 4.28 -11.92 23.83
N ALA A 247 5.29 -11.67 23.00
CA ALA A 247 5.42 -10.39 22.31
C ALA A 247 4.22 -10.18 21.37
N GLU A 248 3.31 -9.26 21.71
CA GLU A 248 2.04 -8.97 21.02
C GLU A 248 2.19 -8.78 19.51
N SER A 249 3.32 -8.23 19.05
CA SER A 249 3.67 -8.10 17.62
C SER A 249 3.68 -9.41 16.82
N SER A 250 3.75 -10.56 17.50
CA SER A 250 3.66 -11.90 16.89
C SER A 250 2.23 -12.32 16.52
N ARG A 251 1.20 -11.66 17.08
CA ARG A 251 -0.18 -12.13 17.04
C ARG A 251 -1.13 -11.24 16.26
N SER A 252 -0.76 -10.00 15.98
CA SER A 252 -1.56 -9.09 15.15
C SER A 252 -0.80 -8.63 13.91
N HIS A 253 -1.54 -8.34 12.85
CA HIS A 253 -0.98 -7.72 11.65
C HIS A 253 -1.14 -6.21 11.74
N ALA A 254 -0.06 -5.48 11.48
CA ALA A 254 -0.06 -4.02 11.46
C ALA A 254 0.08 -3.52 10.03
N VAL A 255 -0.78 -2.60 9.62
CA VAL A 255 -0.80 -2.00 8.28
C VAL A 255 -0.75 -0.48 8.44
N PHE A 256 0.46 0.07 8.29
CA PHE A 256 0.69 1.51 8.28
C PHE A 256 0.59 2.04 6.86
N GLN A 257 -0.29 3.00 6.61
CA GLN A 257 -0.53 3.52 5.28
C GLN A 257 -0.27 5.02 5.23
N VAL A 258 0.41 5.44 4.17
CA VAL A 258 0.63 6.84 3.83
C VAL A 258 -0.03 7.12 2.50
N TYR A 259 -0.94 8.08 2.52
CA TYR A 259 -1.64 8.61 1.37
C TYR A 259 -0.94 9.88 0.94
N ILE A 260 -0.62 9.95 -0.35
CA ILE A 260 0.10 11.05 -0.95
C ILE A 260 -0.75 11.58 -2.09
N GLN A 261 -1.13 12.83 -2.02
CA GLN A 261 -1.74 13.55 -3.13
C GLN A 261 -0.77 14.63 -3.59
N MET A 262 -0.52 14.65 -4.90
CA MET A 262 0.43 15.55 -5.54
C MET A 262 -0.27 16.33 -6.63
N GLU A 263 -0.23 17.65 -6.57
CA GLU A 263 -0.68 18.51 -7.66
C GLU A 263 0.54 19.07 -8.37
N MET A 264 0.68 18.77 -9.66
CA MET A 264 1.73 19.36 -10.48
C MET A 264 1.43 20.83 -10.75
N LYS A 265 2.32 21.74 -10.34
CA LYS A 265 2.06 23.19 -10.50
C LYS A 265 1.97 23.61 -11.97
N ALA A 266 2.75 22.98 -12.84
CA ALA A 266 2.80 23.30 -14.27
C ALA A 266 1.53 22.86 -15.03
N THR A 267 1.01 21.66 -14.76
CA THR A 267 -0.10 21.06 -15.52
C THR A 267 -1.42 21.05 -14.77
N ARG A 268 -1.41 21.34 -13.46
CA ARG A 268 -2.54 21.13 -12.53
C ARG A 268 -3.03 19.68 -12.47
N GLU A 269 -2.26 18.73 -12.99
CA GLU A 269 -2.55 17.30 -12.90
C GLU A 269 -2.43 16.86 -11.44
N VAL A 270 -3.48 16.21 -10.92
CA VAL A 270 -3.47 15.63 -9.58
C VAL A 270 -3.14 14.15 -9.69
N ARG A 271 -2.16 13.71 -8.90
CA ARG A 271 -1.78 12.31 -8.74
C ARG A 271 -2.04 11.86 -7.32
N ALA A 272 -2.46 10.62 -7.17
CA ALA A 272 -2.62 9.99 -5.86
C ALA A 272 -1.72 8.75 -5.77
N ALA A 273 -1.14 8.52 -4.61
CA ALA A 273 -0.38 7.32 -4.33
C ALA A 273 -0.66 6.85 -2.90
N LYS A 274 -0.61 5.53 -2.73
CA LYS A 274 -0.72 4.87 -1.44
C LYS A 274 0.55 4.07 -1.19
N LEU A 275 1.27 4.36 -0.12
CA LEU A 275 2.33 3.51 0.43
C LEU A 275 1.77 2.69 1.58
N SER A 276 1.89 1.37 1.53
CA SER A 276 1.53 0.48 2.64
C SER A 276 2.77 -0.21 3.21
N MET A 277 3.06 0.01 4.48
CA MET A 277 4.12 -0.65 5.25
C MET A 277 3.47 -1.65 6.21
N ILE A 278 3.67 -2.94 5.96
CA ILE A 278 2.91 -4.02 6.59
C ILE A 278 3.83 -4.94 7.40
N ASP A 279 3.54 -5.07 8.69
CA ASP A 279 4.20 -6.01 9.60
C ASP A 279 3.21 -7.13 9.93
N LEU A 280 3.42 -8.31 9.31
CA LEU A 280 2.53 -9.46 9.49
C LEU A 280 2.83 -10.19 10.81
N ALA A 281 1.84 -10.92 11.32
CA ALA A 281 1.98 -11.84 12.43
C ALA A 281 2.95 -13.01 12.11
N GLY A 282 3.30 -13.79 13.12
CA GLY A 282 4.11 -15.01 12.98
C GLY A 282 3.50 -16.06 12.05
N SER A 283 4.27 -16.55 11.08
CA SER A 283 3.84 -17.60 10.13
C SER A 283 4.02 -19.03 10.60
N GLU A 284 4.54 -19.23 11.80
CA GLU A 284 4.70 -20.54 12.41
C GLU A 284 3.36 -21.26 12.53
N ARG A 285 3.37 -22.57 12.27
CA ARG A 285 2.18 -23.38 12.48
C ARG A 285 2.06 -23.59 13.97
N GLY A 286 0.97 -23.10 14.56
CA GLY A 286 0.66 -23.38 15.96
C GLY A 286 0.59 -24.88 16.19
N SER A 287 1.69 -25.49 16.65
CA SER A 287 1.66 -26.82 17.24
C SER A 287 0.87 -26.70 18.53
N VAL A 288 -0.36 -27.20 18.47
CA VAL A 288 -1.31 -27.29 19.57
C VAL A 288 -0.61 -27.87 20.80
N THR A 289 -0.37 -27.06 21.83
CA THR A 289 -0.05 -27.56 23.16
C THR A 289 -0.84 -26.78 24.22
N GLY A 290 -1.88 -27.42 24.75
CA GLY A 290 -2.27 -27.31 26.16
C GLY A 290 -3.33 -26.28 26.56
N TYR A 291 -3.59 -25.23 25.78
CA TYR A 291 -4.53 -24.18 26.21
C TYR A 291 -5.89 -24.32 25.52
N GLY A 292 -6.87 -24.89 26.24
CA GLY A 292 -8.27 -24.86 25.81
C GLY A 292 -8.89 -23.45 25.92
N GLY A 293 -9.97 -23.20 25.17
CA GLY A 293 -10.77 -21.96 25.28
C GLY A 293 -10.38 -20.85 24.29
N ALA A 294 -10.56 -19.59 24.70
CA ALA A 294 -10.44 -18.40 23.83
C ALA A 294 -9.07 -18.24 23.14
N ARG A 295 -7.97 -18.70 23.78
CA ARG A 295 -6.61 -18.65 23.21
C ARG A 295 -6.42 -19.59 22.02
N PHE A 296 -7.09 -20.74 22.02
CA PHE A 296 -7.07 -21.65 20.87
C PHE A 296 -7.79 -21.01 19.67
N ALA A 297 -8.93 -20.36 19.92
CA ALA A 297 -9.68 -19.65 18.88
C ALA A 297 -8.89 -18.45 18.31
N GLU A 298 -8.18 -17.70 19.16
CA GLU A 298 -7.28 -16.61 18.77
C GLU A 298 -6.15 -17.13 17.86
N GLY A 299 -5.40 -18.14 18.31
CA GLY A 299 -4.34 -18.77 17.50
C GLY A 299 -4.86 -19.34 16.17
N ALA A 300 -6.07 -19.91 16.16
CA ALA A 300 -6.71 -20.38 14.95
C ALA A 300 -7.04 -19.23 13.99
N ASN A 301 -7.49 -18.08 14.47
CA ASN A 301 -7.80 -16.91 13.64
C ASN A 301 -6.56 -16.20 13.11
N ILE A 302 -5.47 -16.13 13.88
CA ILE A 302 -4.17 -15.64 13.39
C ILE A 302 -3.70 -16.52 12.23
N ASN A 303 -3.71 -17.84 12.43
CA ASN A 303 -3.36 -18.79 11.39
C ASN A 303 -4.32 -18.76 10.20
N LYS A 304 -5.62 -18.50 10.41
CA LYS A 304 -6.61 -18.32 9.33
C LYS A 304 -6.21 -17.20 8.40
N SER A 305 -5.83 -16.04 8.94
CA SER A 305 -5.45 -14.87 8.14
C SER A 305 -4.22 -15.14 7.25
N LEU A 306 -3.21 -15.83 7.79
CA LEU A 306 -1.99 -16.20 7.08
C LEU A 306 -2.16 -17.40 6.13
N LEU A 307 -3.05 -18.34 6.45
CA LEU A 307 -3.44 -19.43 5.56
C LEU A 307 -4.19 -18.88 4.34
N ALA A 308 -5.14 -17.96 4.56
CA ALA A 308 -5.84 -17.28 3.48
C ALA A 308 -4.87 -16.49 2.60
N LEU A 309 -3.91 -15.77 3.20
CA LEU A 309 -2.81 -15.12 2.48
C LEU A 309 -2.05 -16.15 1.64
N GLY A 310 -1.74 -17.29 2.27
CA GLY A 310 -1.14 -18.48 1.68
C GLY A 310 -1.80 -18.91 0.37
N ASN A 311 -3.10 -19.10 0.45
CA ASN A 311 -3.95 -19.50 -0.65
C ASN A 311 -3.98 -18.44 -1.75
N CYS A 312 -4.08 -17.15 -1.39
CA CYS A 312 -4.04 -16.07 -2.38
C CYS A 312 -2.73 -16.05 -3.17
N ILE A 313 -1.58 -16.18 -2.50
CA ILE A 313 -0.27 -16.22 -3.17
C ILE A 313 -0.14 -17.43 -4.09
N ASN A 314 -0.58 -18.61 -3.66
CA ASN A 314 -0.55 -19.81 -4.50
C ASN A 314 -1.45 -19.65 -5.74
N SER A 315 -2.70 -19.20 -5.55
CA SER A 315 -3.64 -18.97 -6.66
C SER A 315 -3.10 -17.92 -7.64
N LEU A 316 -2.48 -16.84 -7.15
CA LEU A 316 -1.87 -15.81 -7.98
C LEU A 316 -0.64 -16.33 -8.75
N ALA A 317 0.23 -17.07 -8.07
CA ALA A 317 1.44 -17.65 -8.66
C ALA A 317 1.10 -18.69 -9.74
N ASP A 318 0.01 -19.43 -9.57
CA ASP A 318 -0.49 -20.41 -10.54
C ASP A 318 -1.36 -19.76 -11.65
N GLY A 319 -1.57 -18.43 -11.61
CA GLY A 319 -2.33 -17.69 -12.62
C GLY A 319 -3.83 -17.99 -12.63
N GLN A 320 -4.38 -18.39 -11.48
CA GLN A 320 -5.81 -18.68 -11.35
C GLN A 320 -6.66 -17.43 -11.57
N LYS A 321 -7.83 -17.60 -12.18
CA LYS A 321 -8.78 -16.49 -12.42
C LYS A 321 -9.45 -16.00 -11.13
N TYR A 322 -9.78 -16.94 -10.24
CA TYR A 322 -10.40 -16.63 -8.96
C TYR A 322 -9.35 -16.67 -7.87
N ILE A 323 -9.21 -15.56 -7.15
CA ILE A 323 -8.32 -15.44 -5.99
C ILE A 323 -9.19 -15.25 -4.74
N PRO A 324 -9.03 -16.07 -3.69
CA PRO A 324 -9.91 -16.10 -2.52
C PRO A 324 -9.61 -14.98 -1.52
N TYR A 325 -9.54 -13.72 -1.97
CA TYR A 325 -9.27 -12.57 -1.09
C TYR A 325 -10.32 -12.38 0.01
N ARG A 326 -11.48 -13.01 -0.07
CA ARG A 326 -12.57 -12.82 0.90
C ARG A 326 -12.43 -13.71 2.13
N ASP A 327 -11.52 -14.67 2.13
CA ASP A 327 -11.35 -15.67 3.20
C ASP A 327 -10.83 -15.05 4.51
N SER A 328 -10.16 -13.89 4.43
CA SER A 328 -9.75 -13.12 5.61
C SER A 328 -9.86 -11.61 5.40
N LYS A 329 -10.03 -10.84 6.48
CA LYS A 329 -9.99 -9.36 6.39
C LYS A 329 -8.62 -8.86 5.91
N LEU A 330 -7.54 -9.52 6.32
CA LEU A 330 -6.18 -9.21 5.88
C LEU A 330 -6.04 -9.33 4.36
N THR A 331 -6.45 -10.44 3.76
CA THR A 331 -6.33 -10.65 2.31
C THR A 331 -7.19 -9.69 1.51
N ARG A 332 -8.34 -9.28 2.03
CA ARG A 332 -9.13 -8.18 1.45
C ARG A 332 -8.37 -6.86 1.47
N LEU A 333 -7.74 -6.52 2.59
CA LEU A 333 -6.96 -5.29 2.73
C LEU A 333 -5.72 -5.29 1.81
N LEU A 334 -5.11 -6.46 1.61
CA LEU A 334 -3.93 -6.66 0.77
C LEU A 334 -4.24 -6.95 -0.71
N LYS A 335 -5.50 -6.97 -1.11
CA LYS A 335 -5.94 -7.25 -2.49
C LYS A 335 -5.21 -6.39 -3.53
N ASP A 336 -4.99 -5.11 -3.23
CA ASP A 336 -4.25 -4.22 -4.13
C ASP A 336 -2.75 -4.55 -4.18
N SER A 337 -2.18 -4.96 -3.04
CA SER A 337 -0.75 -5.28 -2.92
C SER A 337 -0.39 -6.61 -3.59
N LEU A 338 -1.31 -7.56 -3.62
CA LEU A 338 -1.07 -8.90 -4.15
C LEU A 338 -1.72 -9.01 -5.52
N GLY A 339 -0.96 -8.75 -6.59
CA GLY A 339 -1.44 -8.87 -7.97
C GLY A 339 -2.41 -7.78 -8.44
N GLY A 340 -2.67 -6.76 -7.62
CA GLY A 340 -3.46 -5.58 -7.98
C GLY A 340 -2.63 -4.44 -8.57
N ASN A 341 -3.17 -3.22 -8.49
CA ASN A 341 -2.47 -1.99 -8.89
C ASN A 341 -1.54 -1.51 -7.78
N CYS A 342 -0.41 -2.19 -7.62
CA CYS A 342 0.59 -1.86 -6.62
C CYS A 342 1.96 -2.46 -6.95
N GLN A 343 3.01 -1.67 -6.84
CA GLN A 343 4.37 -2.17 -6.85
C GLN A 343 4.73 -2.69 -5.46
N THR A 344 5.01 -3.98 -5.37
CA THR A 344 5.08 -4.65 -4.06
C THR A 344 6.43 -5.31 -3.83
N VAL A 345 6.95 -5.12 -2.62
CA VAL A 345 8.14 -5.78 -2.09
C VAL A 345 7.75 -6.69 -0.94
N MET A 346 8.17 -7.94 -1.00
CA MET A 346 8.12 -8.88 0.11
C MET A 346 9.50 -8.98 0.75
N VAL A 347 9.57 -8.79 2.07
CA VAL A 347 10.77 -9.09 2.86
C VAL A 347 10.53 -10.38 3.64
N ALA A 348 11.18 -11.46 3.21
CA ALA A 348 11.10 -12.76 3.85
C ALA A 348 12.16 -12.87 4.96
N ASN A 349 11.73 -12.77 6.21
CA ASN A 349 12.59 -12.87 7.39
C ASN A 349 12.72 -14.32 7.84
N VAL A 350 13.95 -14.80 8.01
CA VAL A 350 14.24 -16.19 8.39
C VAL A 350 15.26 -16.28 9.54
N SER A 351 15.15 -17.34 10.33
CA SER A 351 16.15 -17.71 11.34
C SER A 351 17.22 -18.60 10.71
N PRO A 352 18.50 -18.43 11.06
CA PRO A 352 19.54 -19.37 10.64
C PRO A 352 19.51 -20.68 11.42
N SER A 353 18.82 -20.75 12.56
CA SER A 353 18.88 -21.89 13.49
C SER A 353 18.05 -23.09 13.04
N SER A 354 18.55 -24.30 13.29
CA SER A 354 17.80 -25.54 13.15
C SER A 354 16.57 -25.65 14.03
N LEU A 355 16.47 -24.88 15.12
CA LEU A 355 15.26 -24.85 15.94
C LEU A 355 14.05 -24.34 15.15
N SER A 356 14.28 -23.51 14.13
CA SER A 356 13.26 -22.98 13.22
C SER A 356 13.34 -23.59 11.82
N TYR A 357 13.81 -24.84 11.70
CA TYR A 357 14.05 -25.49 10.42
C TYR A 357 12.82 -25.51 9.50
N ASP A 358 11.69 -26.02 10.00
CA ASP A 358 10.48 -26.17 9.19
C ASP A 358 9.85 -24.83 8.85
N ASP A 359 9.88 -23.88 9.78
CA ASP A 359 9.38 -22.53 9.58
C ASP A 359 10.19 -21.78 8.52
N THR A 360 11.51 -21.82 8.62
CA THR A 360 12.42 -21.24 7.63
C THR A 360 12.18 -21.83 6.24
N TYR A 361 12.07 -23.16 6.15
CA TYR A 361 11.77 -23.83 4.89
C TYR A 361 10.42 -23.37 4.28
N ASN A 362 9.38 -23.27 5.12
CA ASN A 362 8.06 -22.82 4.69
C ASN A 362 8.10 -21.36 4.22
N THR A 363 8.78 -20.47 4.93
CA THR A 363 8.98 -19.07 4.53
C THR A 363 9.68 -18.95 3.18
N LEU A 364 10.76 -19.70 2.95
CA LEU A 364 11.49 -19.67 1.66
C LEU A 364 10.66 -20.20 0.50
N LYS A 365 9.92 -21.29 0.71
CA LYS A 365 8.94 -21.79 -0.28
C LYS A 365 7.90 -20.75 -0.62
N TYR A 366 7.38 -20.08 0.40
CA TYR A 366 6.35 -19.07 0.25
C TYR A 366 6.85 -17.85 -0.52
N ALA A 367 8.04 -17.36 -0.17
CA ALA A 367 8.74 -16.29 -0.88
C ALA A 367 8.97 -16.64 -2.36
N THR A 368 9.35 -17.89 -2.64
CA THR A 368 9.56 -18.38 -4.02
C THR A 368 8.26 -18.33 -4.84
N ARG A 369 7.12 -18.63 -4.21
CA ARG A 369 5.80 -18.51 -4.85
C ARG A 369 5.42 -17.05 -5.07
N ALA A 370 5.62 -16.19 -4.07
CA ALA A 370 5.32 -14.76 -4.15
C ALA A 370 6.05 -14.07 -5.32
N LYS A 371 7.31 -14.43 -5.60
CA LYS A 371 8.09 -13.90 -6.73
C LYS A 371 7.43 -14.10 -8.11
N LYS A 372 6.55 -15.10 -8.24
CA LYS A 372 5.83 -15.39 -9.50
C LYS A 372 4.56 -14.55 -9.69
N ILE A 373 4.13 -13.81 -8.67
CA ILE A 373 2.94 -12.97 -8.74
C ILE A 373 3.22 -11.78 -9.67
N LYS A 374 2.33 -11.61 -10.65
CA LYS A 374 2.33 -10.47 -11.57
C LYS A 374 1.35 -9.40 -11.06
N SER A 375 1.82 -8.17 -10.98
CA SER A 375 1.02 -6.99 -10.63
C SER A 375 0.74 -6.13 -11.87
N ASP A 376 -0.47 -5.58 -11.95
CA ASP A 376 -0.91 -4.66 -13.03
C ASP A 376 -0.77 -3.22 -12.54
N VAL A 377 0.46 -2.72 -12.60
CA VAL A 377 0.83 -1.40 -12.04
C VAL A 377 0.42 -0.28 -13.00
N LYS A 378 -0.31 0.68 -12.45
CA LYS A 378 -0.88 1.84 -13.15
C LYS A 378 -0.69 3.10 -12.32
N LYS A 379 -0.37 4.18 -13.02
CA LYS A 379 -0.28 5.52 -12.46
C LYS A 379 -1.66 6.02 -12.09
N ASN A 380 -1.88 6.42 -10.84
CA ASN A 380 -3.17 6.99 -10.44
C ASN A 380 -3.15 8.50 -10.70
N VAL A 381 -3.53 8.87 -11.91
CA VAL A 381 -3.86 10.25 -12.24
C VAL A 381 -5.31 10.47 -11.86
N VAL A 382 -5.53 11.29 -10.84
CA VAL A 382 -6.85 11.77 -10.51
C VAL A 382 -7.18 12.79 -11.58
N ASN A 383 -7.91 12.32 -12.59
CA ASN A 383 -8.49 13.25 -13.53
C ASN A 383 -9.45 14.09 -12.70
N VAL A 384 -9.06 15.33 -12.46
CA VAL A 384 -9.95 16.33 -11.90
C VAL A 384 -10.96 16.59 -13.01
N GLU A 385 -11.92 15.69 -13.14
CA GLU A 385 -13.25 16.02 -13.64
C GLU A 385 -13.87 16.99 -12.63
N LEU A 386 -13.23 18.14 -12.39
CA LEU A 386 -13.97 19.36 -12.21
C LEU A 386 -14.69 19.51 -13.55
N HIS A 387 -15.88 18.93 -13.56
CA HIS A 387 -16.91 18.99 -14.58
C HIS A 387 -16.65 20.15 -15.54
N VAL A 388 -16.04 19.88 -16.70
CA VAL A 388 -16.00 20.88 -17.78
C VAL A 388 -17.43 21.36 -18.07
N GLY A 389 -18.43 20.49 -17.88
CA GLY A 389 -19.85 20.86 -17.93
C GLY A 389 -20.35 21.76 -16.78
N GLU A 390 -19.80 21.69 -15.56
CA GLU A 390 -20.17 22.57 -14.45
C GLU A 390 -19.40 23.88 -14.56
N TYR A 391 -18.13 23.88 -14.98
CA TYR A 391 -17.45 25.12 -15.35
C TYR A 391 -18.16 25.82 -16.49
N VAL A 392 -18.61 25.10 -17.53
CA VAL A 392 -19.42 25.69 -18.61
C VAL A 392 -20.75 26.23 -18.08
N LYS A 393 -21.45 25.49 -17.21
CA LYS A 393 -22.70 25.97 -16.58
C LYS A 393 -22.50 27.19 -15.69
N ILE A 394 -21.47 27.20 -14.84
CA ILE A 394 -21.11 28.31 -13.96
C ILE A 394 -20.67 29.52 -14.80
N VAL A 395 -19.90 29.30 -15.87
CA VAL A 395 -19.53 30.37 -16.81
C VAL A 395 -20.75 30.90 -17.56
N GLU A 396 -21.71 30.06 -17.94
CA GLU A 396 -22.97 30.49 -18.56
C GLU A 396 -23.87 31.26 -17.57
N GLU A 397 -23.97 30.82 -16.32
CA GLU A 397 -24.70 31.52 -15.26
C GLU A 397 -24.06 32.87 -14.92
N LEU A 398 -22.73 32.91 -14.75
CA LEU A 398 -22.00 34.15 -14.51
C LEU A 398 -22.10 35.11 -15.70
N LYS A 399 -22.08 34.61 -16.94
CA LYS A 399 -22.32 35.45 -18.13
C LYS A 399 -23.73 36.02 -18.16
N LYS A 400 -24.75 35.22 -17.81
CA LYS A 400 -26.15 35.70 -17.68
C LYS A 400 -26.30 36.75 -16.57
N GLU A 401 -25.64 36.56 -15.43
CA GLU A 401 -25.63 37.57 -14.36
C GLU A 401 -24.94 38.86 -14.81
N LEU A 402 -23.81 38.77 -15.51
CA LEU A 402 -23.10 39.93 -16.06
C LEU A 402 -23.95 40.70 -17.08
N GLU A 403 -24.71 40.02 -17.93
CA GLU A 403 -25.65 40.69 -18.83
C GLU A 403 -26.80 41.38 -18.09
N LYS A 404 -27.39 40.72 -17.09
CA LYS A 404 -28.44 41.33 -16.25
C LYS A 404 -27.93 42.58 -15.54
N VAL A 405 -26.75 42.51 -14.92
CA VAL A 405 -26.14 43.65 -14.23
C VAL A 405 -25.77 44.76 -15.23
N ARG A 406 -25.22 44.43 -16.41
CA ARG A 406 -24.94 45.41 -17.46
C ARG A 406 -26.20 46.10 -17.98
N ASN A 407 -27.30 45.37 -18.15
CA ASN A 407 -28.56 45.93 -18.62
C ASN A 407 -29.19 46.83 -17.55
N GLN A 408 -29.18 46.41 -16.29
CA GLN A 408 -29.59 47.26 -15.17
C GLN A 408 -28.72 48.52 -15.02
N LEU A 409 -27.42 48.42 -15.32
CA LEU A 409 -26.52 49.57 -15.32
C LEU A 409 -26.81 50.49 -16.52
N LYS A 410 -27.10 49.96 -17.70
CA LYS A 410 -27.49 50.75 -18.88
C LYS A 410 -28.81 51.48 -18.68
N GLU A 411 -29.82 50.82 -18.12
CA GLU A 411 -31.11 51.43 -17.76
C GLU A 411 -30.92 52.56 -16.73
N LYS A 412 -30.05 52.35 -15.74
CA LYS A 412 -29.72 53.38 -14.73
C LYS A 412 -28.77 54.48 -15.22
N VAL A 413 -28.03 54.28 -16.31
CA VAL A 413 -27.16 55.29 -16.93
C VAL A 413 -27.93 56.12 -17.97
N SER A 414 -29.01 55.58 -18.56
CA SER A 414 -29.94 56.37 -19.38
C SER A 414 -30.75 57.40 -18.57
N GLU A 415 -30.93 57.19 -17.27
CA GLU A 415 -31.45 58.18 -16.35
C GLU A 415 -30.27 58.96 -15.72
N LYS A 416 -29.91 60.09 -16.31
CA LYS A 416 -28.84 60.97 -15.82
C LYS A 416 -29.08 61.39 -14.36
N LYS A 417 -28.42 60.70 -13.42
CA LYS A 417 -27.74 61.24 -12.23
C LYS A 417 -27.08 60.06 -11.49
N VAL A 418 -25.74 60.02 -11.48
CA VAL A 418 -25.00 59.04 -10.66
C VAL A 418 -25.18 59.43 -9.20
N ASP A 419 -26.09 58.78 -8.50
CA ASP A 419 -26.36 58.97 -7.08
C ASP A 419 -25.15 58.48 -6.25
N PRO A 420 -24.53 59.33 -5.39
CA PRO A 420 -23.39 58.96 -4.55
C PRO A 420 -23.64 57.70 -3.69
N LYS A 421 -24.90 57.47 -3.30
CA LYS A 421 -25.32 56.26 -2.56
C LYS A 421 -25.12 54.97 -3.36
N LEU A 422 -25.32 55.03 -4.68
CA LEU A 422 -25.16 53.88 -5.57
C LEU A 422 -23.68 53.52 -5.74
N SER A 423 -22.79 54.52 -5.77
CA SER A 423 -21.33 54.26 -5.81
C SER A 423 -20.86 53.56 -4.54
N ALA A 424 -21.32 53.99 -3.36
CA ALA A 424 -20.97 53.37 -2.09
C ALA A 424 -21.53 51.93 -1.95
N GLN A 425 -22.74 51.67 -2.46
CA GLN A 425 -23.30 50.32 -2.52
C GLN A 425 -22.52 49.41 -3.47
N LEU A 426 -22.06 49.94 -4.61
CA LEU A 426 -21.28 49.17 -5.58
C LEU A 426 -19.90 48.80 -5.02
N THR A 427 -19.22 49.73 -4.34
CA THR A 427 -17.94 49.45 -3.67
C THR A 427 -18.10 48.40 -2.58
N LYS A 428 -19.17 48.47 -1.78
CA LYS A 428 -19.47 47.48 -0.74
C LYS A 428 -19.76 46.09 -1.33
N MET A 429 -20.52 46.01 -2.43
CA MET A 429 -20.77 44.75 -3.14
C MET A 429 -19.49 44.15 -3.74
N ILE A 430 -18.58 44.97 -4.26
CA ILE A 430 -17.29 44.51 -4.78
C ILE A 430 -16.41 43.96 -3.64
N GLU A 431 -16.38 44.64 -2.49
CA GLU A 431 -15.66 44.20 -1.29
C GLU A 431 -16.19 42.86 -0.76
N ASP A 432 -17.52 42.72 -0.65
CA ASP A 432 -18.17 41.50 -0.19
C ASP A 432 -17.96 40.33 -1.18
N ARG A 433 -17.94 40.60 -2.49
CA ARG A 433 -17.67 39.59 -3.51
C ARG A 433 -16.20 39.18 -3.55
N ARG A 434 -15.27 40.09 -3.24
CA ARG A 434 -13.85 39.78 -3.04
C ARG A 434 -13.63 38.85 -1.85
N LYS A 435 -14.32 39.12 -0.71
CA LYS A 435 -14.31 38.22 0.46
C LYS A 435 -14.94 36.86 0.18
N LEU A 436 -15.96 36.80 -0.69
CA LEU A 436 -16.57 35.53 -1.10
C LEU A 436 -15.64 34.71 -2.01
N LEU A 437 -14.92 35.37 -2.92
CA LEU A 437 -13.89 34.75 -3.77
C LEU A 437 -12.73 34.19 -2.93
N ASP A 438 -12.25 34.94 -1.94
CA ASP A 438 -11.21 34.45 -1.01
C ASP A 438 -11.71 33.24 -0.18
N LYS A 439 -13.00 33.25 0.22
CA LYS A 439 -13.63 32.09 0.87
C LYS A 439 -13.76 30.88 -0.06
N MET A 440 -14.11 31.08 -1.33
CA MET A 440 -14.18 30.00 -2.32
C MET A 440 -12.81 29.37 -2.59
N HIS A 441 -11.75 30.18 -2.67
CA HIS A 441 -10.38 29.68 -2.83
C HIS A 441 -9.94 28.85 -1.60
N ASN A 442 -10.39 29.21 -0.40
CA ASN A 442 -10.17 28.41 0.81
C ASN A 442 -11.02 27.11 0.86
N VAL A 443 -12.21 27.10 0.23
CA VAL A 443 -13.07 25.91 0.11
C VAL A 443 -12.54 24.94 -0.96
N GLU A 444 -11.93 25.43 -2.05
CA GLU A 444 -11.20 24.59 -3.02
C GLU A 444 -10.02 23.84 -2.37
N GLY A 445 -9.38 24.42 -1.36
CA GLY A 445 -8.40 23.71 -0.52
C GLY A 445 -9.02 22.65 0.40
N SER A 446 -10.30 22.77 0.72
CA SER A 446 -11.03 21.87 1.62
C SER A 446 -11.65 20.67 0.89
N GLU A 447 -12.10 20.84 -0.36
CA GLU A 447 -12.66 19.75 -1.17
C GLU A 447 -11.60 18.78 -1.72
N LYS A 448 -10.35 19.21 -1.88
CA LYS A 448 -9.21 18.32 -2.20
C LYS A 448 -9.03 17.20 -1.16
N ILE A 449 -9.51 17.40 0.06
CA ILE A 449 -9.51 16.41 1.17
C ILE A 449 -10.57 15.33 0.99
N VAL A 450 -11.64 15.59 0.24
CA VAL A 450 -12.76 14.63 0.07
C VAL A 450 -12.35 13.44 -0.79
N ILE A 451 -11.37 13.62 -1.68
CA ILE A 451 -10.82 12.55 -2.52
C ILE A 451 -10.01 11.54 -1.68
N LEU A 452 -9.42 11.98 -0.56
CA LEU A 452 -8.74 11.10 0.40
C LEU A 452 -9.73 10.32 1.29
N ARG A 453 -10.98 10.79 1.43
CA ARG A 453 -12.01 10.19 2.29
C ARG A 453 -12.92 9.18 1.59
N ARG A 454 -12.92 9.13 0.25
CA ARG A 454 -13.83 8.29 -0.53
C ARG A 454 -13.12 7.09 -1.13
#